data_AF-A0A810B3R7-F1
#
_entry.id   AF-A0A810B3R7-F1
#
_cell.length_a   1.000
_cell.length_b   1.000
_cell.length_c   1.000
_cell.angle_alpha   90.00
_cell.angle_beta   90.00
_cell.angle_gamma   90.00
#
_symmetry.space_group_name_H-M   'P 1'
#
loop_
_entity.id
_entity.type
_entity.pdbx_description
1 polymer ?
#
loop_
_entity_poly.entity_id
_entity_poly.type
_entity_poly.pdbx_seq_one_letter_code
_entity_poly.pdbx_strand_id
1 'polypeptide(L)' 'MRYRLRDSEPPFRESHVIFRIEPNEDGGTRFRIIQQACDDLAKLPQPANTNCRLMMAA' A
#
# COMPACT_ATOMS: atom_id res chain seq x y z
N MET A 1 -13.00 -14.22 0.33
CA MET A 1 -13.45 -12.99 -0.37
C MET A 1 -12.30 -11.99 -0.40
N ARG A 2 -12.17 -11.15 -1.44
CA ARG A 2 -11.09 -10.14 -1.55
C ARG A 2 -11.68 -8.75 -1.79
N TYR A 3 -11.24 -7.79 -0.99
CA TYR A 3 -11.64 -6.39 -1.07
C TYR A 3 -10.42 -5.52 -1.34
N ARG A 4 -10.61 -4.45 -2.12
CA ARG A 4 -9.62 -3.40 -2.32
C ARG A 4 -10.04 -2.17 -1.53
N LEU A 5 -9.15 -1.66 -0.69
CA LEU A 5 -9.33 -0.42 0.03
C LEU A 5 -8.40 0.63 -0.56
N ARG A 6 -8.87 1.87 -0.64
CA ARG A 6 -8.11 3.00 -1.14
C ARG A 6 -8.40 4.23 -0.28
N ASP A 7 -7.36 4.93 0.14
CA ASP A 7 -7.51 6.16 0.91
C ASP A 7 -8.16 7.26 0.05
N SER A 8 -9.00 8.08 0.68
CA SER A 8 -9.69 9.19 0.01
C SER A 8 -8.80 10.39 -0.26
N GLU A 9 -7.66 10.50 0.44
CA GLU A 9 -6.73 11.62 0.33
C GLU A 9 -5.38 11.16 -0.27
N PRO A 10 -4.69 12.04 -1.02
CA PRO A 10 -3.32 11.80 -1.46
C PRO A 10 -2.40 11.42 -0.28
N PRO A 11 -1.50 10.43 -0.43
CA PRO A 11 -1.06 9.77 -1.67
C PRO A 11 -1.96 8.62 -2.16
N PHE A 12 -3.22 8.52 -1.71
CA PHE A 12 -4.21 7.54 -2.17
C PHE A 12 -3.74 6.08 -2.03
N ARG A 13 -3.20 5.71 -0.87
CA ARG A 13 -2.64 4.37 -0.65
C ARG A 13 -3.68 3.30 -0.90
N GLU A 14 -3.25 2.20 -1.50
CA GLU A 14 -4.11 1.05 -1.76
C GLU A 14 -3.72 -0.13 -0.86
N SER A 15 -4.72 -0.91 -0.43
CA SER A 15 -4.49 -2.17 0.27
C SER A 15 -5.52 -3.21 -0.15
N HIS A 16 -5.16 -4.47 0.03
CA HIS A 16 -6.07 -5.59 -0.21
C HIS A 16 -6.37 -6.31 1.09
N VAL A 17 -7.64 -6.59 1.32
CA VAL A 17 -8.10 -7.37 2.47
C VAL A 17 -8.70 -8.68 1.99
N ILE A 18 -8.24 -9.78 2.55
CA ILE A 18 -8.77 -11.11 2.27
C ILE A 18 -9.47 -11.62 3.53
N PHE A 19 -10.75 -11.93 3.38
CA PHE A 19 -11.54 -12.61 4.40
C PHE A 19 -11.58 -14.11 4.10
N ARG A 20 -11.17 -14.92 5.09
CA ARG A 20 -11.27 -16.38 5.06
C ARG A 20 -12.20 -16.85 6.17
N ILE A 21 -13.12 -17.73 5.80
CA ILE A 21 -14.06 -18.39 6.70
C ILE A 21 -13.78 -19.89 6.56
N GLU A 22 -13.40 -20.53 7.65
CA GLU A 22 -12.99 -21.94 7.70
C GLU A 22 -13.71 -22.62 8.87
N PRO A 23 -14.08 -23.91 8.79
CA PRO A 23 -14.54 -24.64 9.95
C PRO A 23 -13.42 -24.78 10.99
N ASN A 24 -13.77 -24.79 12.28
CA ASN A 24 -12.86 -25.11 13.37
C ASN A 24 -13.09 -26.56 13.85
N GLU A 25 -12.10 -27.16 14.50
CA GLU A 25 -12.13 -28.55 14.98
C GLU A 25 -13.26 -28.81 15.99
N ASP A 26 -13.65 -27.80 16.76
CA ASP A 26 -14.76 -27.87 17.74
C ASP A 26 -16.16 -27.71 17.13
N GLY A 27 -16.30 -27.79 15.80
CA GLY A 27 -17.57 -27.56 15.10
C GLY A 27 -17.97 -26.08 14.97
N GLY A 28 -17.07 -25.17 15.33
CA GLY A 28 -17.22 -23.72 15.16
C GLY A 28 -16.77 -23.22 13.79
N THR A 29 -16.73 -21.89 13.63
CA THR A 29 -16.20 -21.21 12.44
C THR A 29 -15.04 -20.30 12.82
N ARG A 30 -13.92 -20.43 12.11
CA ARG A 30 -12.75 -19.55 12.21
C ARG A 30 -12.82 -18.49 11.11
N PHE A 31 -12.81 -17.23 11.53
CA PHE A 31 -12.73 -16.08 10.64
C PHE A 31 -11.33 -15.47 10.69
N ARG A 32 -10.68 -15.33 9.53
CA ARG A 32 -9.36 -14.70 9.40
C ARG A 32 -9.43 -13.50 8.48
N ILE A 33 -8.92 -12.38 8.96
CA ILE A 33 -8.73 -11.15 8.20
C ILE A 33 -7.24 -11.03 7.88
N ILE A 34 -6.90 -11.03 6.59
CA ILE A 34 -5.52 -10.90 6.12
C ILE A 34 -5.42 -9.58 5.37
N GLN A 35 -4.68 -8.62 5.95
CA GLN A 35 -4.39 -7.35 5.31
C GLN A 35 -3.05 -7.43 4.59
N GLN A 36 -3.06 -7.06 3.31
CA GLN A 36 -1.86 -6.91 2.49
C GLN A 36 -1.77 -5.43 2.12
N ALA A 37 -0.76 -4.74 2.68
CA ALA A 37 -0.40 -3.43 2.19
C ALA A 37 0.08 -3.58 0.74
N CYS A 38 -0.39 -2.71 -0.15
CA CYS A 38 0.35 -2.53 -1.40
C CYS A 38 1.62 -1.81 -0.99
N ASP A 39 2.79 -2.44 -1.17
CA ASP A 39 4.05 -1.75 -0.93
C ASP A 39 4.14 -0.59 -1.93
N ASP A 40 3.75 0.59 -1.45
CA ASP A 40 4.12 1.89 -2.01
C ASP A 40 5.63 2.12 -1.80
N LEU A 41 6.47 1.14 -2.13
CA LEU A 41 7.75 1.44 -2.77
C LEU A 41 7.45 2.02 -4.16
N ALA A 42 6.60 3.05 -4.19
CA ALA A 42 6.70 4.12 -5.14
C ALA A 42 8.17 4.46 -5.13
N LYS A 43 8.87 4.06 -6.19
CA LYS A 43 10.06 4.75 -6.66
C LYS A 43 9.71 6.22 -6.50
N LEU A 44 10.21 6.84 -5.43
CA LEU A 44 10.07 8.27 -5.23
C LEU A 44 10.48 8.85 -6.58
N PRO A 45 9.59 9.55 -7.30
CA PRO A 45 9.97 10.11 -8.58
C PRO A 45 11.22 10.93 -8.31
N GLN A 46 12.32 10.54 -8.93
CA GLN A 46 13.58 11.27 -8.74
C GLN A 46 13.29 12.73 -9.08
N PRO A 47 13.54 13.68 -8.16
CA PRO A 47 13.33 15.08 -8.46
C PRO A 47 14.09 15.42 -9.75
N ALA A 48 13.35 15.80 -10.81
CA ALA A 48 13.94 16.18 -12.10
C ALA A 48 14.66 17.53 -12.04
N ASN A 49 14.55 18.23 -10.90
CA ASN A 49 15.20 19.50 -10.61
C ASN A 49 16.45 19.30 -9.76
N THR A 50 17.35 18.38 -10.14
CA THR A 50 18.73 18.50 -9.68
C THR A 50 19.32 19.73 -10.38
N ASN A 51 19.12 20.91 -9.79
CA ASN A 51 19.87 22.10 -10.15
C ASN A 51 21.34 21.84 -9.77
N CYS A 52 22.07 21.09 -10.60
CA CYS A 52 23.52 21.03 -10.60
C CYS A 52 24.04 22.39 -11.13
N ARG A 53 23.73 23.48 -10.42
CA ARG A 53 24.24 24.82 -10.72
C ARG A 53 25.42 25.11 -9.81
N LEU A 54 26.61 25.01 -10.36
CA LEU A 54 27.68 25.98 -10.09
C LEU A 54 27.74 26.89 -11.31
N MET A 55 26.91 27.93 -11.33
CA MET A 55 27.18 29.11 -12.16
C MET A 55 28.05 30.02 -11.30
N MET A 56 29.34 30.14 -11.65
CA MET A 56 30.20 31.18 -11.06
C MET A 56 29.65 32.54 -11.47
N ALA A 57 29.49 33.45 -10.51
CA ALA A 57 29.22 34.85 -10.78
C ALA A 57 30.47 35.50 -11.43
N ALA A 58 30.20 36.55 -12.23
CA ALA A 58 31.07 37.23 -13.18
C ALA A 58 32.47 37.62 -12.69
#